data_AF-R6R955-F1
#
_entry.id   AF-R6R955-F1
#
_cell.length_a   1.000
_cell.length_b   1.000
_cell.length_c   1.000
_cell.angle_alpha   90.00
_cell.angle_beta   90.00
_cell.angle_gamma   90.00
#
_symmetry.space_group_name_H-M   'P 1'
#
loop_
_entity.id
_entity.type
_entity.pdbx_description
1 polymer ?
#
loop_
_entity_poly.entity_id
_entity_poly.type
_entity_poly.pdbx_seq_one_letter_code
_entity_poly.pdbx_strand_id
1 'polypeptide(L)'
;MLKEIACKTLTGRGRIDYLYERELRLDNISKTLGCWIINLNYEINYEKEDVYLDGFYSIQLWYAKDNDQSSSVYEEKINFHEKARMVYRNVATISNEKVFKIFVNKYPNAVYMKLNEDNSITLKIEGLYFIDVFQEAILIVDSKDNVKPEMTLDEELLLNVNPNYLTNND
;
A
#
# COMPACT_ATOMS: atom_id res chain seq x y z
N MET A 1 4.12 -27.35 -29.60
CA MET A 1 4.70 -28.29 -28.61
C MET A 1 4.23 -27.81 -27.25
N LEU A 2 3.94 -28.73 -26.31
CA LEU A 2 3.64 -28.29 -24.95
C LEU A 2 4.94 -27.83 -24.28
N LYS A 3 4.93 -26.61 -23.73
CA LYS A 3 6.02 -26.04 -22.94
C LYS A 3 5.55 -25.80 -21.52
N GLU A 4 6.42 -26.04 -20.56
CA GLU A 4 6.20 -25.71 -19.15
C GLU A 4 6.86 -24.38 -18.83
N ILE A 5 6.11 -23.48 -18.17
CA ILE A 5 6.59 -22.18 -17.74
C ILE A 5 6.41 -22.09 -16.24
N ALA A 6 7.51 -21.94 -15.51
CA ALA A 6 7.48 -21.59 -14.09
C ALA A 6 7.28 -20.07 -13.94
N CYS A 7 6.30 -19.66 -13.14
CA CYS A 7 6.02 -18.24 -12.90
C CYS A 7 5.56 -17.97 -11.46
N LYS A 8 5.68 -16.71 -11.01
CA LYS A 8 4.96 -16.21 -9.84
C LYS A 8 3.60 -15.68 -10.30
N THR A 9 2.53 -16.30 -9.83
CA THR A 9 1.16 -15.95 -10.20
C THR A 9 0.38 -15.39 -9.02
N LEU A 10 -0.56 -14.50 -9.30
CA LEU A 10 -1.40 -13.86 -8.29
C LEU A 10 -2.48 -14.84 -7.81
N THR A 11 -2.28 -15.41 -6.63
CA THR A 11 -3.20 -16.40 -6.05
C THR A 11 -4.18 -15.80 -5.05
N GLY A 12 -3.95 -14.58 -4.55
CA GLY A 12 -4.87 -13.96 -3.60
C GLY A 12 -4.86 -12.45 -3.64
N ARG A 13 -5.97 -11.85 -3.20
CA ARG A 13 -6.08 -10.41 -2.94
C ARG A 13 -6.70 -10.16 -1.58
N GLY A 14 -6.13 -9.20 -0.86
CA GLY A 14 -6.57 -8.73 0.43
C GLY A 14 -6.98 -7.28 0.39
N ARG A 15 -7.91 -6.92 1.27
CA ARG A 15 -8.30 -5.53 1.54
C ARG A 15 -8.33 -5.28 3.03
N ILE A 16 -7.73 -4.16 3.44
CA ILE A 16 -7.81 -3.60 4.78
C ILE A 16 -8.32 -2.18 4.66
N ASP A 17 -9.42 -1.88 5.32
CA ASP A 17 -9.85 -0.51 5.60
C ASP A 17 -10.20 -0.44 7.08
N TYR A 18 -9.77 0.63 7.72
CA TYR A 18 -10.02 0.87 9.13
C TYR A 18 -10.39 2.33 9.38
N LEU A 19 -11.08 2.55 10.50
CA LEU A 19 -11.35 3.85 11.08
C LEU A 19 -10.88 3.81 12.53
N TYR A 20 -9.81 4.54 12.82
CA TYR A 20 -9.31 4.71 14.17
C TYR A 20 -9.92 5.97 14.78
N GLU A 21 -10.50 5.84 15.97
CA GLU A 21 -11.06 6.96 16.72
C GLU A 21 -10.28 7.16 18.02
N ARG A 22 -9.95 8.41 18.33
CA ARG A 22 -9.26 8.79 19.55
C ARG A 22 -9.88 10.02 20.16
N GLU A 23 -10.03 9.99 21.47
CA GLU A 23 -10.35 11.15 22.28
C GLU A 23 -9.10 11.57 23.07
N LEU A 24 -8.75 12.85 22.99
CA LEU A 24 -7.57 13.43 23.64
C LEU A 24 -8.01 14.62 24.48
N ARG A 25 -7.40 14.81 25.65
CA ARG A 25 -7.60 16.03 26.46
C ARG A 25 -6.30 16.80 26.52
N LEU A 26 -6.35 18.07 26.16
CA LEU A 26 -5.20 18.97 26.13
C LEU A 26 -5.54 20.24 26.92
N ASP A 27 -4.58 20.72 27.71
CA ASP A 27 -4.78 21.89 28.55
C ASP A 27 -4.79 23.20 27.74
N ASN A 28 -5.67 24.12 28.13
CA ASN A 28 -5.80 25.48 27.59
C ASN A 28 -6.00 25.52 26.06
N ILE A 29 -6.63 24.51 25.47
CA ILE A 29 -7.00 24.53 24.06
C ILE A 29 -8.12 25.53 23.79
N SER A 30 -7.96 26.31 22.72
CA SER A 30 -9.00 27.23 22.23
C SER A 30 -9.60 26.74 20.91
N LYS A 31 -8.79 26.13 20.04
CA LYS A 31 -9.20 25.68 18.70
C LYS A 31 -8.28 24.60 18.15
N THR A 32 -8.80 23.69 17.35
CA THR A 32 -8.01 22.73 16.56
C THR A 32 -7.59 23.34 15.22
N LEU A 33 -6.33 23.17 14.83
CA LEU A 33 -5.77 23.76 13.61
C LEU A 33 -5.58 22.72 12.49
N GLY A 34 -4.98 21.58 12.84
CA GLY A 34 -4.75 20.48 11.90
C GLY A 34 -4.16 19.25 12.58
N CYS A 35 -4.18 18.12 11.89
CA CYS A 35 -3.49 16.91 12.33
C CYS A 35 -2.70 16.35 11.16
N TRP A 36 -1.38 16.26 11.33
CA TRP A 36 -0.48 15.63 10.38
C TRP A 36 -0.21 14.20 10.81
N ILE A 37 -0.07 13.31 9.83
CA ILE A 37 0.31 11.92 10.06
C ILE A 37 1.59 11.66 9.29
N ILE A 38 2.60 11.14 9.99
CA ILE A 38 3.95 10.94 9.47
C ILE A 38 4.50 9.58 9.93
N ASN A 39 5.65 9.18 9.38
CA ASN A 39 6.41 8.00 9.81
C ASN A 39 5.61 6.68 9.76
N LEU A 40 4.76 6.51 8.73
CA LEU A 40 4.08 5.24 8.50
C LEU A 40 5.11 4.13 8.27
N ASN A 41 5.06 3.11 9.13
CA ASN A 41 5.80 1.87 9.00
C ASN A 41 4.82 0.71 9.13
N TYR A 42 5.03 -0.35 8.35
CA TYR A 42 4.17 -1.52 8.38
C TYR A 42 4.91 -2.78 7.91
N GLU A 43 4.41 -3.92 8.34
CA GLU A 43 4.83 -5.24 7.90
C GLU A 43 3.63 -6.20 7.81
N ILE A 44 3.77 -7.24 6.98
CA ILE A 44 2.78 -8.34 6.97
C ILE A 44 3.14 -9.32 8.07
N ASN A 45 2.13 -9.68 8.83
CA ASN A 45 2.18 -10.83 9.71
C ASN A 45 1.20 -11.90 9.19
N TYR A 46 1.70 -13.11 8.93
CA TYR A 46 0.91 -14.22 8.43
C TYR A 46 0.84 -15.31 9.48
N GLU A 47 -0.33 -15.44 10.12
CA GLU A 47 -0.56 -16.35 11.24
C GLU A 47 -1.79 -17.21 10.97
N LYS A 48 -1.64 -18.54 11.05
CA LYS A 48 -2.78 -19.47 11.02
C LYS A 48 -3.75 -19.24 9.84
N GLU A 49 -3.18 -18.99 8.66
CA GLU A 49 -3.90 -18.66 7.42
C GLU A 49 -4.53 -17.26 7.32
N ASP A 50 -4.51 -16.48 8.40
CA ASP A 50 -4.91 -15.09 8.41
C ASP A 50 -3.73 -14.17 8.08
N VAL A 51 -4.02 -13.08 7.37
CA VAL A 51 -3.05 -12.05 7.02
C VAL A 51 -3.38 -10.80 7.81
N TYR A 52 -2.40 -10.28 8.54
CA TYR A 52 -2.49 -9.06 9.32
C TYR A 52 -1.49 -8.02 8.79
N LEU A 53 -1.87 -6.75 8.90
CA LEU A 53 -0.97 -5.63 8.70
C LEU A 53 -0.66 -5.03 10.07
N ASP A 54 0.58 -5.25 10.50
CA ASP A 54 1.12 -4.70 11.73
C ASP A 54 1.90 -3.43 11.40
N GLY A 55 1.76 -2.40 12.22
CA GLY A 55 2.48 -1.18 11.94
C GLY A 55 2.24 -0.06 12.93
N PHE A 56 2.79 1.10 12.58
CA PHE A 56 2.60 2.32 13.33
C PHE A 56 2.74 3.55 12.46
N TYR A 57 2.21 4.66 12.95
CA TYR A 57 2.47 6.00 12.43
C TYR A 57 2.49 6.98 13.60
N SER A 58 3.03 8.17 13.37
CA SER A 58 3.02 9.26 14.34
C SER A 58 2.00 10.32 13.93
N ILE A 59 1.25 10.82 14.91
CA ILE A 59 0.37 11.97 14.73
C ILE A 59 1.03 13.22 15.29
N GLN A 60 0.82 14.36 14.63
CA GLN A 60 1.17 15.69 15.10
C GLN A 60 -0.08 16.57 15.03
N LEU A 61 -0.75 16.74 16.17
CA LEU A 61 -1.96 17.54 16.29
C LEU A 61 -1.60 18.97 16.67
N TRP A 62 -1.90 19.91 15.78
CA TRP A 62 -1.70 21.33 15.97
C TRP A 62 -2.98 21.95 16.53
N TYR A 63 -2.82 22.72 17.59
CA TYR A 63 -3.93 23.42 18.25
C TYR A 63 -3.49 24.79 18.74
N ALA A 64 -4.46 25.70 18.82
CA ALA A 64 -4.27 27.02 19.36
C ALA A 64 -4.58 27.04 20.86
N LYS A 65 -3.89 27.90 21.59
CA LYS A 65 -4.02 28.10 23.02
C LYS A 65 -4.27 29.56 23.36
N ASP A 66 -4.76 29.79 24.57
CA ASP A 66 -4.87 31.11 25.19
C ASP A 66 -5.63 32.13 24.31
N ASN A 67 -6.79 31.74 23.78
CA ASN A 67 -7.61 32.53 22.86
C ASN A 67 -6.88 32.92 21.56
N ASP A 68 -6.32 31.90 20.90
CA ASP A 68 -5.59 31.98 19.63
C ASP A 68 -4.34 32.87 19.64
N GLN A 69 -3.74 33.12 20.82
CA GLN A 69 -2.51 33.91 20.97
C GLN A 69 -1.23 33.10 20.73
N SER A 70 -1.30 31.78 20.92
CA SER A 70 -0.18 30.87 20.68
C SER A 70 -0.65 29.53 20.11
N SER A 71 0.29 28.71 19.64
CA SER A 71 0.02 27.36 19.17
C SER A 71 0.92 26.34 19.85
N SER A 72 0.47 25.10 19.87
CA SER A 72 1.25 23.96 20.37
C SER A 72 0.98 22.73 19.51
N VAL A 73 1.89 21.77 19.59
CA VAL A 73 1.81 20.51 18.86
C VAL A 73 1.80 19.38 19.87
N TYR A 74 0.79 18.52 19.79
CA TYR A 74 0.74 17.25 20.49
C TYR A 74 1.24 16.14 19.56
N GLU A 75 2.16 15.32 20.04
CA GLU A 75 2.74 14.21 19.28
C GLU A 75 2.46 12.88 19.95
N GLU A 76 2.02 11.88 19.17
CA GLU A 76 1.79 10.53 19.68
C GLU A 76 2.11 9.50 18.59
N LYS A 77 2.69 8.36 19.01
CA LYS A 77 2.85 7.18 18.16
C LYS A 77 1.64 6.27 18.32
N ILE A 78 0.97 5.98 17.21
CA ILE A 78 -0.19 5.09 17.14
C ILE A 78 0.24 3.79 16.48
N ASN A 79 0.05 2.68 17.19
CA ASN A 79 0.24 1.34 16.63
C ASN A 79 -1.10 0.80 16.13
N PHE A 80 -1.07 -0.02 15.08
CA PHE A 80 -2.25 -0.69 14.55
C PHE A 80 -1.92 -2.14 14.21
N HIS A 81 -2.95 -2.99 14.30
CA HIS A 81 -2.92 -4.41 13.96
C HIS A 81 -4.25 -4.75 13.28
N GLU A 82 -4.23 -4.81 11.96
CA GLU A 82 -5.46 -4.88 11.17
C GLU A 82 -5.52 -6.16 10.34
N LYS A 83 -6.62 -6.91 10.48
CA LYS A 83 -6.84 -8.15 9.75
C LYS A 83 -7.28 -7.87 8.32
N ALA A 84 -6.61 -8.48 7.35
CA ALA A 84 -6.99 -8.42 5.94
C ALA A 84 -8.18 -9.34 5.63
N ARG A 85 -9.13 -8.80 4.86
CA ARG A 85 -10.17 -9.60 4.22
C ARG A 85 -9.61 -10.19 2.94
N MET A 86 -9.23 -11.46 2.98
CA MET A 86 -8.57 -12.17 1.88
C MET A 86 -9.57 -12.91 0.99
N VAL A 87 -9.30 -12.92 -0.31
CA VAL A 87 -9.94 -13.77 -1.31
C VAL A 87 -8.85 -14.48 -2.11
N TYR A 88 -8.91 -15.81 -2.15
CA TYR A 88 -7.95 -16.64 -2.87
C TYR A 88 -8.57 -17.26 -4.12
N ARG A 89 -7.75 -17.42 -5.15
CA ARG A 89 -8.08 -18.14 -6.38
C ARG A 89 -7.57 -19.57 -6.25
N ASN A 90 -8.37 -20.51 -6.76
CA ASN A 90 -7.93 -21.89 -6.86
C ASN A 90 -7.00 -22.04 -8.08
N VAL A 91 -5.69 -21.92 -7.85
CA VAL A 91 -4.64 -22.08 -8.86
C VAL A 91 -3.74 -23.20 -8.40
N ALA A 92 -3.40 -24.13 -9.31
CA ALA A 92 -2.40 -25.15 -9.02
C ALA A 92 -1.04 -24.48 -8.79
N THR A 93 -0.49 -24.67 -7.59
CA THR A 93 0.78 -24.08 -7.17
C THR A 93 1.78 -25.18 -6.86
N ILE A 94 3.06 -24.86 -7.02
CA ILE A 94 4.17 -25.79 -6.80
C ILE A 94 4.49 -25.89 -5.30
N SER A 95 4.28 -24.80 -4.56
CA SER A 95 4.57 -24.70 -3.13
C SER A 95 3.54 -23.86 -2.38
N ASN A 96 3.54 -24.00 -1.05
CA ASN A 96 2.74 -23.20 -0.13
C ASN A 96 3.39 -21.86 0.24
N GLU A 97 4.60 -21.57 -0.28
CA GLU A 97 5.30 -20.31 -0.01
C GLU A 97 4.56 -19.15 -0.66
N LYS A 98 4.26 -18.13 0.14
CA LYS A 98 3.51 -16.95 -0.28
C LYS A 98 4.42 -15.73 -0.24
N VAL A 99 4.42 -14.97 -1.32
CA VAL A 99 5.04 -13.64 -1.39
C VAL A 99 3.94 -12.60 -1.31
N PHE A 100 4.00 -11.72 -0.32
CA PHE A 100 3.02 -10.67 -0.12
C PHE A 100 3.54 -9.34 -0.68
N LYS A 101 2.68 -8.62 -1.38
CA LYS A 101 2.94 -7.25 -1.84
C LYS A 101 1.84 -6.33 -1.35
N ILE A 102 2.20 -5.33 -0.55
CA ILE A 102 1.25 -4.33 -0.03
C ILE A 102 1.20 -3.13 -0.98
N PHE A 103 0.00 -2.61 -1.18
CA PHE A 103 -0.27 -1.33 -1.82
C PHE A 103 -1.00 -0.42 -0.85
N VAL A 104 -0.38 0.70 -0.49
CA VAL A 104 -1.02 1.77 0.28
C VAL A 104 -1.88 2.58 -0.67
N ASN A 105 -3.19 2.33 -0.69
CA ASN A 105 -4.11 3.06 -1.58
C ASN A 105 -4.52 4.40 -0.98
N LYS A 106 -4.79 4.43 0.33
CA LYS A 106 -4.90 5.66 1.11
C LYS A 106 -3.90 5.57 2.26
N TYR A 107 -2.93 6.47 2.27
CA TYR A 107 -2.11 6.71 3.46
C TYR A 107 -3.02 7.12 4.62
N PRO A 108 -2.70 6.78 5.87
CA PRO A 108 -3.47 7.20 7.01
C PRO A 108 -3.71 8.71 6.97
N ASN A 109 -4.97 9.11 7.01
CA ASN A 109 -5.36 10.52 6.92
C ASN A 109 -6.39 10.85 7.99
N ALA A 110 -6.19 11.99 8.66
CA ALA A 110 -7.16 12.54 9.60
C ALA A 110 -8.38 13.02 8.80
N VAL A 111 -9.52 12.36 8.96
CA VAL A 111 -10.78 12.67 8.26
C VAL A 111 -11.74 13.48 9.10
N TYR A 112 -11.54 13.47 10.41
CA TYR A 112 -12.37 14.20 11.35
C TYR A 112 -11.54 14.67 12.53
N MET A 113 -11.73 15.93 12.91
CA MET A 113 -11.13 16.48 14.10
C MET A 113 -12.05 17.57 14.65
N LYS A 114 -12.48 17.45 15.91
CA LYS A 114 -13.38 18.41 16.55
C LYS A 114 -13.01 18.60 18.02
N LEU A 115 -12.98 19.86 18.45
CA LEU A 115 -12.97 20.24 19.87
C LEU A 115 -14.40 20.14 20.43
N ASN A 116 -14.56 19.38 21.50
CA ASN A 116 -15.81 19.18 22.22
C ASN A 116 -15.97 20.20 23.35
N GLU A 117 -17.18 20.30 23.90
CA GLU A 117 -17.51 21.27 24.96
C GLU A 117 -16.76 21.00 26.28
N ASP A 118 -16.31 19.76 26.50
CA ASP A 118 -15.54 19.36 27.69
C ASP A 118 -14.01 19.52 27.52
N ASN A 119 -13.58 20.29 26.50
CA ASN A 119 -12.19 20.46 26.08
C ASN A 119 -11.48 19.16 25.62
N SER A 120 -12.23 18.10 25.32
CA SER A 120 -11.69 16.94 24.61
C SER A 120 -11.65 17.16 23.10
N ILE A 121 -10.73 16.50 22.41
CA ILE A 121 -10.62 16.49 20.96
C ILE A 121 -10.94 15.10 20.47
N THR A 122 -11.96 14.99 19.62
CA THR A 122 -12.23 13.76 18.88
C THR A 122 -11.49 13.79 17.56
N LEU A 123 -10.58 12.84 17.35
CA LEU A 123 -9.82 12.64 16.13
C LEU A 123 -10.24 11.31 15.49
N LYS A 124 -10.50 11.31 14.19
CA LYS A 124 -10.69 10.09 13.41
C LYS A 124 -9.71 10.01 12.25
N ILE A 125 -9.07 8.86 12.12
CA ILE A 125 -8.07 8.57 11.09
C ILE A 125 -8.55 7.37 10.29
N GLU A 126 -8.59 7.50 8.97
CA GLU A 126 -8.89 6.37 8.07
C GLU A 126 -7.62 5.90 7.36
N GLY A 127 -7.60 4.62 6.97
CA GLY A 127 -6.58 4.07 6.08
C GLY A 127 -7.17 3.00 5.16
N LEU A 128 -6.58 2.81 3.98
CA LEU A 128 -7.01 1.78 3.02
C LEU A 128 -5.80 1.15 2.31
N TYR A 129 -5.68 -0.16 2.43
CA TYR A 129 -4.57 -0.96 1.92
C TYR A 129 -5.09 -2.15 1.12
N PHE A 130 -4.35 -2.53 0.09
CA PHE A 130 -4.54 -3.76 -0.64
C PHE A 130 -3.31 -4.65 -0.50
N ILE A 131 -3.53 -5.96 -0.51
CA ILE A 131 -2.46 -6.95 -0.40
C ILE A 131 -2.62 -7.91 -1.58
N ASP A 132 -1.60 -8.01 -2.42
CA ASP A 132 -1.54 -9.08 -3.42
C ASP A 132 -0.70 -10.23 -2.86
N VAL A 133 -1.17 -11.46 -3.07
CA VAL A 133 -0.48 -12.69 -2.69
C VAL A 133 -0.03 -13.41 -3.95
N PHE A 134 1.26 -13.68 -4.06
CA PHE A 134 1.86 -14.40 -5.15
C PHE A 134 2.41 -15.75 -4.68
N GLN A 135 2.25 -16.77 -5.51
CA GLN A 135 2.84 -18.09 -5.31
C GLN A 135 3.43 -18.59 -6.62
N GLU A 136 4.30 -19.59 -6.54
CA GLU A 136 4.89 -20.22 -7.71
C GLU A 136 3.94 -21.26 -8.32
N ALA A 137 3.80 -21.20 -9.64
CA ALA A 137 2.95 -22.09 -10.42
C ALA A 137 3.67 -22.51 -11.71
N ILE A 138 3.33 -23.70 -12.22
CA ILE A 138 3.71 -24.15 -13.57
C ILE A 138 2.49 -24.03 -14.47
N LEU A 139 2.67 -23.32 -15.58
CA LEU A 139 1.70 -23.24 -16.65
C LEU A 139 2.16 -24.12 -17.79
N ILE A 140 1.24 -24.94 -18.32
CA ILE A 140 1.48 -25.69 -19.56
C ILE A 140 0.85 -24.88 -20.69
N VAL A 141 1.67 -24.48 -21.65
CA VAL A 141 1.24 -23.71 -22.82
C VAL A 141 1.48 -24.51 -24.09
N ASP A 142 0.54 -24.46 -25.03
CA ASP A 142 0.76 -24.99 -26.37
C ASP A 142 1.41 -23.92 -27.24
N SER A 143 2.70 -24.08 -27.54
CA SER A 143 3.41 -23.19 -28.44
C SER A 143 3.20 -23.62 -29.89
N LYS A 144 2.78 -22.68 -30.74
CA LYS A 144 2.87 -22.86 -32.19
C LYS A 144 4.32 -22.66 -32.62
N ASP A 145 5.13 -23.71 -32.54
CA ASP A 145 6.57 -23.66 -32.89
C ASP A 145 6.85 -23.45 -34.39
N ASN A 146 5.83 -23.20 -35.21
CA ASN A 146 5.94 -23.00 -36.66
C ASN A 146 5.45 -21.62 -37.13
N VAL A 147 5.40 -20.62 -36.25
CA VAL A 147 5.35 -19.24 -36.73
C VAL A 147 6.78 -18.88 -37.08
N LYS A 148 7.12 -18.88 -38.38
CA LYS A 148 8.34 -18.22 -38.83
C LYS A 148 8.29 -16.80 -38.26
N PRO A 149 9.39 -16.30 -37.66
CA PRO A 149 9.46 -14.90 -37.29
C PRO A 149 8.94 -14.06 -38.46
N GLU A 150 7.97 -13.18 -38.22
CA GLU A 150 7.47 -12.29 -39.29
C GLU A 150 8.60 -11.39 -39.82
N MET A 151 9.67 -11.25 -39.02
CA MET A 151 10.87 -10.49 -39.28
C MET A 151 12.11 -11.31 -38.91
N THR A 152 13.15 -11.22 -39.73
CA THR A 152 14.49 -11.69 -39.41
C THR A 152 15.12 -10.88 -38.27
N LEU A 153 16.13 -11.44 -37.60
CA LEU A 153 16.88 -10.74 -36.54
C LEU A 153 17.46 -9.41 -37.04
N ASP A 154 17.91 -9.37 -38.31
CA ASP A 154 18.45 -8.17 -38.94
C ASP A 154 17.38 -7.08 -39.13
N GLU A 155 16.16 -7.46 -39.53
CA GLU A 155 15.05 -6.52 -39.68
C GLU A 155 14.57 -5.98 -38.32
N GLU A 156 14.56 -6.81 -37.28
CA GLU A 156 14.24 -6.40 -35.90
C GLU A 156 15.29 -5.43 -35.34
N LEU A 157 16.58 -5.70 -35.59
CA LEU A 157 17.67 -4.79 -35.23
C LEU A 157 17.53 -3.44 -35.95
N LEU A 158 17.21 -3.43 -37.24
CA LEU A 158 17.02 -2.21 -38.03
C LEU A 158 15.85 -1.35 -37.53
N LEU A 159 14.73 -1.95 -37.11
CA LEU A 159 13.60 -1.21 -36.53
C LEU A 159 13.93 -0.57 -35.17
N ASN A 160 14.80 -1.21 -34.39
CA ASN A 160 15.16 -0.77 -33.04
C ASN A 160 16.39 0.14 -33.00
N VAL A 161 17.08 0.32 -34.12
CA VAL A 161 18.16 1.31 -34.25
C VAL A 161 17.52 2.68 -34.40
N ASN A 162 17.78 3.56 -33.42
CA ASN A 162 17.39 4.96 -33.50
C ASN A 162 18.04 5.61 -34.75
N PRO A 163 17.28 6.07 -35.75
CA PRO A 163 17.84 6.67 -36.96
C PRO A 163 18.61 7.97 -36.68
N ASN A 164 18.38 8.58 -35.52
CA ASN A 164 19.06 9.78 -35.04
C ASN A 164 20.24 9.48 -34.10
N TYR A 165 20.74 8.23 -34.04
CA TYR A 165 21.87 7.85 -33.18
C TYR A 165 23.16 8.65 -33.48
N LEU A 166 23.29 9.20 -34.70
CA LEU A 166 24.44 10.01 -35.12
C LEU A 166 24.13 11.50 -35.30
N THR A 167 22.90 11.96 -35.07
CA THR A 167 22.63 13.40 -35.04
C THR A 167 23.08 13.92 -33.69
N ASN A 168 24.32 14.42 -33.63
CA ASN A 168 24.71 15.35 -32.59
C ASN A 168 23.71 16.51 -32.62
N ASN A 169 23.01 16.72 -31.51
CA ASN A 169 22.32 17.97 -31.26
C ASN A 169 23.40 19.06 -31.08
N ASP A 170 23.66 19.83 -32.12
CA ASP A 170 24.14 21.20 -31.98
C ASP A 170 22.95 22.13 -31.69
#